data_AF-A0A2T3CTX7-F1
#
_entry.id   AF-A0A2T3CTX7-F1
#
_cell.length_a   1.000
_cell.length_b   1.000
_cell.length_c   1.000
_cell.angle_alpha   90.00
_cell.angle_beta   90.00
_cell.angle_gamma   90.00
#
_symmetry.space_group_name_H-M   'P 1'
#
loop_
_entity.id
_entity.type
_entity.pdbx_description
1 polymer ?
#
loop_
_entity_poly.entity_id
_entity_poly.type
_entity_poly.pdbx_seq_one_letter_code
_entity_poly.pdbx_strand_id
1 'polypeptide(L)'
;MAQLYRLLSDIKLPTGASPTMRTKQHIVTYSKFKSLPLMFWPNGTPCHLVNLWLMEIALSSSGKESAKTDATLITHLIRFCFTRDISFYDLSDAYFKLFSRELANETKPGVTQATRLARLSNQTYSIQQISLNFLFWLQQNHPPHNHLPLIGVEIDKPRVVIEFRYSPHSNRKYLWHPELVTKAPPLNDKFPMPEKYIAKLRTAVYQRHHKLIKRTPRPNGSFNHHTVATLKYLYSRRMFTINMMTNFGLRPEELEEMPLDENLNIINTLAVVLPTKKIRHQSISRRLTVTMGLAVTLQAYFDDRDEFIKYLITHKKLSTSPKNILLGKDGAPLIKASLTKEFDRLCLDAGLDDRKVCLSMFRHRFISREVKAELLLRFRNNPELLAELTPALRENVARAVMPKTGHRRPESIWHYVDEQYKLLATPDSHEALQSIKDDLEHTKNALEDLTFRQHFNTKDQTTSHLEGMRQMIRDIEERLYAAEKPRGRDDTP
;
A
#
# COMPACT_ATOMS: atom_id res chain seq x y z
N MET A 1 20.78 2.31 -13.81
CA MET A 1 21.66 2.41 -12.62
C MET A 1 21.46 1.20 -11.73
N ALA A 2 22.54 0.53 -11.33
CA ALA A 2 22.51 -0.64 -10.45
C ALA A 2 22.23 -0.24 -8.99
N GLN A 3 21.56 -1.13 -8.24
CA GLN A 3 21.27 -0.96 -6.82
C GLN A 3 22.56 -1.11 -5.99
N LEU A 4 22.85 -0.16 -5.08
CA LEU A 4 24.07 -0.17 -4.25
C LEU A 4 23.91 -0.92 -2.92
N TYR A 5 22.80 -1.63 -2.72
CA TYR A 5 22.53 -2.30 -1.46
C TYR A 5 21.89 -3.66 -1.64
N ARG A 6 22.15 -4.55 -0.69
CA ARG A 6 21.54 -5.87 -0.59
C ARG A 6 20.69 -5.92 0.66
N LEU A 7 19.47 -6.44 0.55
CA LEU A 7 18.59 -6.59 1.69
C LEU A 7 18.84 -7.96 2.32
N LEU A 8 19.23 -7.96 3.58
CA LEU A 8 19.44 -9.17 4.36
C LEU A 8 18.23 -9.35 5.28
N SER A 9 17.69 -10.56 5.36
CA SER A 9 16.47 -10.88 6.13
C SER A 9 16.81 -11.76 7.32
N ASP A 10 16.10 -11.55 8.44
CA ASP A 10 16.19 -12.36 9.66
C ASP A 10 17.62 -12.59 10.18
N ILE A 11 18.40 -11.52 10.27
CA ILE A 11 19.80 -11.57 10.73
C ILE A 11 19.86 -11.43 12.24
N LYS A 12 20.82 -12.12 12.86
CA LYS A 12 21.23 -11.92 14.25
C LYS A 12 22.65 -11.36 14.26
N LEU A 13 22.84 -10.14 14.76
CA LEU A 13 24.17 -9.52 14.87
C LEU A 13 24.54 -9.29 16.34
N PRO A 14 25.82 -9.42 16.71
CA PRO A 14 26.28 -9.06 18.04
C PRO A 14 26.19 -7.53 18.22
N THR A 15 25.65 -7.09 19.35
CA THR A 15 25.46 -5.66 19.66
C THR A 15 26.27 -5.19 20.86
N GLY A 16 26.88 -6.10 21.60
CA GLY A 16 27.76 -5.77 22.71
C GLY A 16 28.32 -7.03 23.34
N ALA A 17 29.45 -6.90 24.01
CA ALA A 17 30.06 -7.97 24.79
C ALA A 17 30.36 -7.44 26.19
N SER A 18 29.93 -8.16 27.22
CA SER A 18 30.23 -7.84 28.62
C SER A 18 31.03 -8.97 29.25
N PRO A 19 32.12 -8.69 29.99
CA PRO A 19 32.89 -9.72 30.67
C PRO A 19 32.06 -10.36 31.80
N THR A 20 32.19 -11.67 31.97
CA THR A 20 31.54 -12.37 33.08
C THR A 20 32.43 -12.25 34.32
N MET A 21 31.93 -11.73 35.44
CA MET A 21 32.73 -11.44 36.65
C MET A 21 33.48 -12.65 37.26
N ARG A 22 33.13 -13.89 36.86
CA ARG A 22 33.72 -15.14 37.40
C ARG A 22 34.50 -15.98 36.40
N THR A 23 34.43 -15.70 35.10
CA THR A 23 35.10 -16.48 34.07
C THR A 23 35.72 -15.55 33.04
N LYS A 24 36.87 -15.90 32.42
CA LYS A 24 37.47 -15.14 31.30
C LYS A 24 36.60 -15.16 30.01
N GLN A 25 35.30 -15.43 30.13
CA GLN A 25 34.35 -15.53 29.03
C GLN A 25 33.51 -14.26 28.93
N HIS A 26 33.19 -13.88 27.70
CA HIS A 26 32.35 -12.72 27.41
C HIS A 26 30.92 -13.18 27.11
N ILE A 27 29.94 -12.51 27.72
CA ILE A 27 28.54 -12.63 27.33
C ILE A 27 28.31 -11.69 26.16
N VAL A 28 27.99 -12.25 25.00
CA VAL A 28 27.66 -11.48 23.79
C VAL A 28 26.15 -11.26 23.74
N THR A 29 25.73 -10.01 23.73
CA THR A 29 24.35 -9.61 23.44
C THR A 29 24.14 -9.56 21.95
N TYR A 30 22.94 -9.96 21.50
CA TYR A 30 22.59 -10.00 20.09
C TYR A 30 21.28 -9.27 19.84
N SER A 31 21.24 -8.54 18.73
CA SER A 31 20.00 -7.99 18.21
C SER A 31 19.55 -8.74 16.96
N LYS A 32 18.23 -8.94 16.87
CA LYS A 32 17.59 -9.58 15.72
C LYS A 32 17.01 -8.51 14.80
N PHE A 33 17.39 -8.56 13.53
CA PHE A 33 16.94 -7.66 12.48
C PHE A 33 16.05 -8.42 11.52
N LYS A 34 14.77 -8.01 11.41
CA LYS A 34 13.86 -8.58 10.40
C LYS A 34 14.33 -8.26 8.98
N SER A 35 14.86 -7.05 8.78
CA SER A 35 15.38 -6.60 7.50
C SER A 35 16.45 -5.55 7.70
N LEU A 36 17.65 -5.77 7.15
CA LEU A 36 18.77 -4.84 7.23
C LEU A 36 19.37 -4.62 5.82
N PRO A 37 19.39 -3.38 5.30
CA PRO A 37 20.12 -3.08 4.08
C PRO A 37 21.62 -3.00 4.34
N LEU A 38 22.40 -3.78 3.57
CA LEU A 38 23.84 -3.68 3.51
C LEU A 38 24.25 -2.89 2.26
N MET A 39 24.82 -1.72 2.47
CA MET A 39 25.28 -0.77 1.47
C MET A 39 26.72 -1.02 1.03
N PHE A 40 26.94 -0.78 -0.26
CA PHE A 40 28.21 -0.87 -0.94
C PHE A 40 28.50 0.43 -1.69
N TRP A 41 29.78 0.72 -1.85
CA TRP A 41 30.26 1.68 -2.82
C TRP A 41 30.04 1.16 -4.26
N PRO A 42 30.04 2.04 -5.29
CA PRO A 42 29.90 1.61 -6.68
C PRO A 42 30.95 0.60 -7.18
N ASN A 43 32.14 0.56 -6.57
CA ASN A 43 33.17 -0.46 -6.83
C ASN A 43 32.92 -1.80 -6.13
N GLY A 44 31.83 -1.93 -5.37
CA GLY A 44 31.45 -3.16 -4.66
C GLY A 44 32.05 -3.31 -3.26
N THR A 45 32.87 -2.37 -2.77
CA THR A 45 33.37 -2.45 -1.39
C THR A 45 32.28 -2.03 -0.39
N PRO A 46 32.24 -2.60 0.84
CA PRO A 46 31.24 -2.20 1.83
C PRO A 46 31.37 -0.72 2.24
N CYS A 47 30.25 -0.02 2.31
CA CYS A 47 30.20 1.37 2.78
C CYS A 47 30.00 1.40 4.31
N HIS A 48 31.08 1.16 5.06
CA HIS A 48 31.04 0.91 6.51
C HIS A 48 30.29 1.97 7.32
N LEU A 49 30.56 3.27 7.10
CA LEU A 49 29.91 4.36 7.84
C LEU A 49 28.39 4.38 7.63
N VAL A 50 27.95 4.20 6.38
CA VAL A 50 26.52 4.14 6.06
C VAL A 50 25.89 2.85 6.62
N ASN A 51 26.62 1.74 6.63
CA ASN A 51 26.13 0.48 7.22
C ASN A 51 25.90 0.58 8.72
N LEU A 52 26.80 1.24 9.45
CA LEU A 52 26.62 1.51 10.89
C LEU A 52 25.40 2.40 11.14
N TRP A 53 25.25 3.48 10.37
CA TRP A 53 24.09 4.37 10.45
C TRP A 53 22.76 3.65 10.16
N LEU A 54 22.71 2.84 9.10
CA LEU A 54 21.51 2.08 8.75
C LEU A 54 21.18 0.99 9.77
N MET A 55 22.19 0.41 10.44
CA MET A 55 22.00 -0.51 11.55
C MET A 55 21.34 0.19 12.74
N GLU A 56 21.78 1.40 13.09
CA GLU A 56 21.16 2.19 14.16
C GLU A 56 19.72 2.60 13.81
N ILE A 57 19.46 2.97 12.56
CA ILE A 57 18.09 3.22 12.07
C ILE A 57 17.25 1.93 12.20
N ALA A 58 17.79 0.77 11.83
CA ALA A 58 17.07 -0.49 11.93
C ALA A 58 16.79 -0.90 13.38
N LEU A 59 17.66 -0.54 14.33
CA LEU A 59 17.45 -0.76 15.77
C LEU A 59 16.40 0.20 16.35
N SER A 60 16.45 1.47 15.98
CA SER A 60 15.54 2.50 16.49
C SER A 60 14.17 2.48 15.82
N SER A 61 14.06 1.92 14.61
CA SER A 61 12.81 1.85 13.87
C SER A 61 12.08 0.51 14.10
N SER A 62 10.83 0.59 14.55
CA SER A 62 9.96 -0.59 14.66
C SER A 62 9.37 -1.05 13.31
N GLY A 63 9.70 -0.37 12.21
CA GLY A 63 9.13 -0.59 10.88
C GLY A 63 10.04 -1.41 9.96
N LYS A 64 9.46 -2.33 9.17
CA LYS A 64 10.19 -3.23 8.26
C LYS A 64 10.94 -2.51 7.12
N GLU A 65 10.54 -1.29 6.75
CA GLU A 65 11.01 -0.61 5.52
C GLU A 65 11.78 0.70 5.74
N SER A 66 11.92 1.19 6.98
CA SER A 66 12.53 2.51 7.24
C SER A 66 14.00 2.55 6.79
N ALA A 67 14.84 1.65 7.32
CA ALA A 67 16.25 1.56 6.92
C ALA A 67 16.41 1.32 5.41
N LYS A 68 15.55 0.52 4.79
CA LYS A 68 15.55 0.28 3.33
C LYS A 68 15.24 1.56 2.53
N THR A 69 14.31 2.38 3.03
CA THR A 69 13.97 3.66 2.41
C THR A 69 15.16 4.60 2.47
N ASP A 70 15.79 4.69 3.63
CA ASP A 70 16.97 5.54 3.85
C ASP A 70 18.15 5.05 3.01
N ALA A 71 18.38 3.74 2.92
CA ALA A 71 19.35 3.12 2.02
C ALA A 71 19.12 3.51 0.55
N THR A 72 17.86 3.54 0.11
CA THR A 72 17.50 3.95 -1.26
C THR A 72 17.82 5.42 -1.51
N LEU A 73 17.56 6.29 -0.53
CA LEU A 73 17.78 7.73 -0.63
C LEU A 73 19.27 8.10 -0.53
N ILE A 74 20.01 7.53 0.43
CA ILE A 74 21.43 7.84 0.67
C ILE A 74 22.33 7.36 -0.47
N THR A 75 21.88 6.37 -1.25
CA THR A 75 22.56 5.90 -2.46
C THR A 75 22.94 7.07 -3.40
N HIS A 76 22.14 8.14 -3.45
CA HIS A 76 22.44 9.31 -4.29
C HIS A 76 23.68 10.06 -3.82
N LEU A 77 23.82 10.31 -2.52
CA LEU A 77 25.00 10.96 -1.95
C LEU A 77 26.26 10.09 -2.15
N ILE A 78 26.13 8.78 -1.92
CA ILE A 78 27.24 7.82 -2.10
C ILE A 78 27.79 7.86 -3.53
N ARG A 79 26.90 7.88 -4.54
CA ARG A 79 27.32 8.00 -5.94
C ARG A 79 27.98 9.34 -6.21
N PHE A 80 27.40 10.44 -5.70
CA PHE A 80 27.96 11.78 -5.86
C PHE A 80 29.40 11.84 -5.33
N CYS A 81 29.62 11.38 -4.09
CA CYS A 81 30.93 11.29 -3.45
C CYS A 81 31.90 10.40 -4.25
N PHE A 82 31.48 9.18 -4.60
CA PHE A 82 32.33 8.22 -5.30
C PHE A 82 32.79 8.72 -6.68
N THR A 83 31.88 9.33 -7.46
CA THR A 83 32.21 9.83 -8.80
C THR A 83 33.20 10.99 -8.81
N ARG A 84 33.39 11.67 -7.67
CA ARG A 84 34.26 12.83 -7.51
C ARG A 84 35.44 12.58 -6.57
N ASP A 85 35.59 11.33 -6.11
CA ASP A 85 36.59 10.94 -5.12
C ASP A 85 36.56 11.81 -3.85
N ILE A 86 35.35 12.10 -3.35
CA ILE A 86 35.12 12.94 -2.16
C ILE A 86 34.83 12.05 -0.95
N SER A 87 35.61 12.21 0.12
CA SER A 87 35.30 11.62 1.43
C SER A 87 34.06 12.28 2.05
N PHE A 88 33.27 11.54 2.83
CA PHE A 88 32.13 12.14 3.54
C PHE A 88 32.54 13.26 4.49
N TYR A 89 33.76 13.21 5.04
CA TYR A 89 34.32 14.25 5.93
C TYR A 89 34.72 15.53 5.18
N ASP A 90 34.82 15.46 3.85
CA ASP A 90 35.23 16.59 3.00
C ASP A 90 34.05 17.30 2.31
N LEU A 91 32.83 16.87 2.61
CA LEU A 91 31.63 17.56 2.16
C LEU A 91 31.55 18.96 2.77
N SER A 92 31.07 19.89 1.95
CA SER A 92 30.91 21.31 2.27
C SER A 92 29.64 21.87 1.62
N ASP A 93 29.25 23.09 1.96
CA ASP A 93 28.11 23.77 1.32
C ASP A 93 28.25 23.85 -0.21
N ALA A 94 29.46 24.08 -0.72
CA ALA A 94 29.72 24.11 -2.15
C ALA A 94 29.40 22.76 -2.82
N TYR A 95 29.79 21.66 -2.18
CA TYR A 95 29.47 20.32 -2.68
C TYR A 95 27.99 20.00 -2.52
N PHE A 96 27.36 20.38 -1.40
CA PHE A 96 25.94 20.14 -1.18
C PHE A 96 25.06 20.91 -2.17
N LYS A 97 25.45 22.15 -2.50
CA LYS A 97 24.83 22.95 -3.57
C LYS A 97 24.95 22.26 -4.93
N LEU A 98 26.15 21.80 -5.28
CA LEU A 98 26.37 21.08 -6.54
C LEU A 98 25.52 19.80 -6.61
N PHE A 99 25.53 18.99 -5.55
CA PHE A 99 24.72 17.79 -5.41
C PHE A 99 23.22 18.09 -5.59
N SER A 100 22.73 19.14 -4.94
CA SER A 100 21.33 19.56 -4.99
C SER A 100 20.91 19.95 -6.41
N ARG A 101 21.76 20.72 -7.10
CA ARG A 101 21.54 21.13 -8.50
C ARG A 101 21.50 19.92 -9.44
N GLU A 102 22.43 18.98 -9.29
CA GLU A 102 22.46 17.75 -10.11
C GLU A 102 21.24 16.88 -9.89
N LEU A 103 20.80 16.74 -8.63
CA LEU A 103 19.59 15.98 -8.31
C LEU A 103 18.33 16.57 -8.94
N ALA A 104 18.22 17.90 -8.93
CA ALA A 104 17.06 18.63 -9.47
C ALA A 104 17.02 18.59 -11.00
N ASN A 105 18.19 18.65 -11.65
CA ASN A 105 18.29 18.72 -13.11
C ASN A 105 18.45 17.36 -13.81
N GLU A 106 18.56 16.26 -13.06
CA GLU A 106 18.65 14.93 -13.67
C GLU A 106 17.41 14.64 -14.51
N THR A 107 17.60 14.24 -15.76
CA THR A 107 16.52 13.85 -16.68
C THR A 107 16.55 12.36 -17.02
N LYS A 108 15.40 11.80 -17.36
CA LYS A 108 15.25 10.44 -17.89
C LYS A 108 14.47 10.46 -19.20
N PRO A 109 14.79 9.55 -20.15
CA PRO A 109 13.98 9.39 -21.34
C PRO A 109 12.56 8.97 -20.94
N GLY A 110 11.56 9.68 -21.45
CA GLY A 110 10.14 9.34 -21.30
C GLY A 110 9.72 8.21 -22.23
N VAL A 111 8.55 7.62 -21.95
CA VAL A 111 7.93 6.56 -22.79
C VAL A 111 7.62 7.09 -24.19
N THR A 112 7.35 8.39 -24.33
CA THR A 112 7.03 9.09 -25.57
C THR A 112 8.24 9.80 -26.20
N GLN A 113 9.47 9.36 -25.89
CA GLN A 113 10.74 10.01 -26.28
C GLN A 113 10.98 11.44 -25.77
N ALA A 114 9.98 12.11 -25.17
CA ALA A 114 10.17 13.38 -24.48
C ALA A 114 11.00 13.19 -23.19
N THR A 115 12.06 13.99 -23.01
CA THR A 115 12.86 14.01 -21.78
C THR A 115 12.02 14.57 -20.64
N ARG A 116 11.93 13.82 -19.54
CA ARG A 116 11.27 14.26 -18.30
C ARG A 116 12.27 14.36 -17.16
N LEU A 117 11.99 15.21 -16.19
CA LEU A 117 12.75 15.23 -14.93
C LEU A 117 12.73 13.83 -14.30
N ALA A 118 13.89 13.39 -13.82
CA ALA A 118 14.09 12.07 -13.26
C ALA A 118 13.39 11.89 -11.91
N ARG A 119 13.03 13.01 -11.25
CA ARG A 119 12.49 13.10 -9.88
C ARG A 119 11.54 14.28 -9.74
N LEU A 120 10.64 14.16 -8.76
CA LEU A 120 9.78 15.25 -8.30
C LEU A 120 10.45 16.01 -7.14
N SER A 121 10.06 17.26 -6.90
CA SER A 121 10.62 18.12 -5.84
C SER A 121 10.62 17.46 -4.46
N ASN A 122 9.53 16.77 -4.11
CA ASN A 122 9.43 16.08 -2.81
C ASN A 122 10.40 14.91 -2.68
N GLN A 123 10.69 14.19 -3.77
CA GLN A 123 11.69 13.13 -3.77
C GLN A 123 13.10 13.70 -3.63
N THR A 124 13.40 14.79 -4.34
CA THR A 124 14.68 15.50 -4.21
C THR A 124 14.89 15.99 -2.77
N TYR A 125 13.87 16.63 -2.18
CA TYR A 125 13.90 17.03 -0.77
C TYR A 125 14.19 15.85 0.17
N SER A 126 13.54 14.70 -0.02
CA SER A 126 13.79 13.51 0.80
C SER A 126 15.23 13.02 0.71
N ILE A 127 15.83 13.04 -0.49
CA ILE A 127 17.23 12.66 -0.69
C ILE A 127 18.17 13.65 0.03
N GLN A 128 17.94 14.95 -0.14
CA GLN A 128 18.73 15.99 0.51
C GLN A 128 18.65 15.88 2.04
N GLN A 129 17.44 15.70 2.58
CA GLN A 129 17.26 15.60 4.02
C GLN A 129 17.93 14.37 4.62
N ILE A 130 17.83 13.22 3.95
CA ILE A 130 18.53 11.99 4.37
C ILE A 130 20.05 12.20 4.34
N SER A 131 20.55 12.90 3.33
CA SER A 131 21.97 13.23 3.23
C SER A 131 22.42 14.08 4.42
N LEU A 132 21.70 15.15 4.76
CA LEU A 132 22.01 15.98 5.93
C LEU A 132 21.92 15.21 7.25
N ASN A 133 20.89 14.39 7.42
CA ASN A 133 20.72 13.58 8.63
C ASN A 133 21.89 12.58 8.80
N PHE A 134 22.36 11.98 7.70
CA PHE A 134 23.54 11.10 7.73
C PHE A 134 24.81 11.86 8.11
N LEU A 135 25.07 13.05 7.54
CA LEU A 135 26.23 13.86 7.90
C LEU A 135 26.18 14.29 9.37
N PHE A 136 25.00 14.65 9.86
CA PHE A 136 24.82 15.00 11.26
C PHE A 136 25.09 13.81 12.17
N TRP A 137 24.55 12.63 11.84
CA TRP A 137 24.86 11.39 12.55
C TRP A 137 26.36 11.06 12.51
N LEU A 138 27.01 11.24 11.36
CA LEU A 138 28.43 10.96 11.16
C LEU A 138 29.27 11.80 12.11
N GLN A 139 29.00 13.11 12.19
CA GLN A 139 29.71 14.00 13.11
C GLN A 139 29.52 13.60 14.58
N GLN A 140 28.32 13.19 14.99
CA GLN A 140 28.03 12.85 16.38
C GLN A 140 28.70 11.54 16.83
N ASN A 141 28.77 10.54 15.93
CA ASN A 141 29.27 9.20 16.28
C ASN A 141 30.73 8.98 15.87
N HIS A 142 31.20 9.70 14.85
CA HIS A 142 32.55 9.63 14.31
C HIS A 142 33.05 11.05 14.00
N PRO A 143 33.35 11.87 15.02
CA PRO A 143 33.73 13.27 14.80
C PRO A 143 35.03 13.39 13.98
N PRO A 144 35.13 14.42 13.13
CA PRO A 144 36.33 14.63 12.33
C PRO A 144 37.53 14.96 13.23
N HIS A 145 38.70 14.43 12.88
CA HIS A 145 39.94 14.62 13.65
C HIS A 145 40.46 16.06 13.65
N ASN A 146 40.07 16.88 12.68
CA ASN A 146 40.63 18.22 12.44
C ASN A 146 39.92 19.36 13.20
N HIS A 147 39.16 19.04 14.27
CA HIS A 147 38.37 19.96 15.12
C HIS A 147 37.34 20.85 14.40
N LEU A 148 37.36 20.96 13.07
CA LEU A 148 36.37 21.68 12.28
C LEU A 148 35.10 20.84 12.16
N PRO A 149 33.93 21.33 12.61
CA PRO A 149 32.69 20.59 12.47
C PRO A 149 32.37 20.33 10.99
N LEU A 150 31.95 19.10 10.67
CA LEU A 150 31.45 18.72 9.35
C LEU A 150 30.12 19.43 9.03
N ILE A 151 29.20 19.47 9.99
CA ILE A 151 27.86 20.01 9.84
C ILE A 151 27.36 20.65 11.14
N GLY A 152 26.79 21.85 11.07
CA GLY A 152 26.40 22.57 12.27
C GLY A 152 25.74 23.92 11.97
N VAL A 153 25.59 24.73 13.02
CA VAL A 153 25.12 26.11 12.89
C VAL A 153 26.27 27.04 12.54
N GLU A 154 26.01 28.13 11.82
CA GLU A 154 27.00 29.08 11.31
C GLU A 154 28.03 29.56 12.37
N ILE A 155 27.59 29.71 13.62
CA ILE A 155 28.44 30.14 14.75
C ILE A 155 29.65 29.23 14.96
N ASP A 156 29.51 27.93 14.68
CA ASP A 156 30.57 26.94 14.84
C ASP A 156 31.47 26.82 13.59
N LYS A 157 31.20 27.63 12.55
CA LYS A 157 31.85 27.63 11.23
C LYS A 157 32.02 26.21 10.65
N PRO A 158 30.94 25.42 10.55
CA PRO A 158 31.01 24.08 10.01
C PRO A 158 31.30 24.09 8.51
N ARG A 159 31.70 22.94 7.95
CA ARG A 159 31.83 22.79 6.50
C ARG A 159 30.48 22.84 5.78
N VAL A 160 29.44 22.29 6.42
CA VAL A 160 28.05 22.33 5.95
C VAL A 160 27.19 23.10 6.96
N VAL A 161 26.62 24.22 6.53
CA VAL A 161 25.86 25.13 7.40
C VAL A 161 24.38 24.76 7.37
N ILE A 162 23.81 24.56 8.56
CA ILE A 162 22.40 24.22 8.74
C ILE A 162 21.73 25.10 9.80
N GLU A 163 20.41 25.17 9.73
CA GLU A 163 19.55 25.69 10.78
C GLU A 163 18.70 24.56 11.36
N PHE A 164 18.34 24.69 12.63
CA PHE A 164 17.32 23.84 13.21
C PHE A 164 15.96 24.54 13.16
N ARG A 165 14.99 23.91 12.49
CA ARG A 165 13.61 24.42 12.40
C ARG A 165 12.63 23.45 13.02
N TYR A 166 11.43 23.95 13.35
CA TYR A 166 10.36 23.14 13.93
C TYR A 166 9.22 22.97 12.93
N SER A 167 8.72 21.75 12.80
CA SER A 167 7.55 21.46 11.98
C SER A 167 6.29 22.06 12.64
N PRO A 168 5.52 22.92 11.96
CA PRO A 168 4.32 23.53 12.54
C PRO A 168 3.28 22.50 13.02
N HIS A 169 3.22 21.34 12.38
CA HIS A 169 2.18 20.33 12.62
C HIS A 169 2.55 19.30 13.69
N SER A 170 3.85 19.05 13.88
CA SER A 170 4.33 17.98 14.76
C SER A 170 5.24 18.48 15.87
N ASN A 171 5.58 19.77 15.86
CA ASN A 171 6.57 20.42 16.70
C ASN A 171 7.91 19.66 16.76
N ARG A 172 8.24 18.92 15.69
CA ARG A 172 9.49 18.16 15.60
C ARG A 172 10.58 19.04 15.03
N LYS A 173 11.72 19.06 15.70
CA LYS A 173 12.97 19.66 15.24
C LYS A 173 13.47 18.92 13.99
N TYR A 174 13.86 19.64 12.95
CA TYR A 174 14.45 19.10 11.73
C TYR A 174 15.59 20.00 11.24
N LEU A 175 16.54 19.41 10.48
CA LEU A 175 17.65 20.14 9.87
C LEU A 175 17.14 20.86 8.61
N TRP A 176 17.44 22.15 8.50
CA TRP A 176 17.16 22.95 7.32
C TRP A 176 18.46 23.47 6.72
N HIS A 177 18.52 23.55 5.40
CA HIS A 177 19.65 24.10 4.65
C HIS A 177 19.10 24.96 3.49
N PRO A 178 19.73 26.09 3.14
CA PRO A 178 19.25 26.99 2.08
C PRO A 178 19.01 26.33 0.73
N GLU A 179 19.89 25.40 0.34
CA GLU A 179 19.81 24.64 -0.93
C GLU A 179 18.76 23.50 -0.91
N LEU A 180 17.99 23.32 0.17
CA LEU A 180 16.87 22.35 0.17
C LEU A 180 15.80 22.79 -0.83
N VAL A 181 15.40 21.88 -1.73
CA VAL A 181 14.32 22.15 -2.68
C VAL A 181 13.02 22.38 -1.90
N THR A 182 12.28 23.43 -2.25
CA THR A 182 10.97 23.68 -1.64
C THR A 182 10.06 22.48 -1.88
N LYS A 183 9.45 21.95 -0.81
CA LYS A 183 8.40 20.95 -0.96
C LYS A 183 7.31 21.56 -1.82
N ALA A 184 7.02 20.93 -2.95
CA ALA A 184 5.79 21.25 -3.65
C ALA A 184 4.66 20.93 -2.67
N PRO A 185 3.60 21.77 -2.59
CA PRO A 185 2.38 21.32 -1.93
C PRO A 185 2.04 19.95 -2.51
N PRO A 186 1.44 19.03 -1.72
CA PRO A 186 0.85 17.87 -2.35
C PRO A 186 -0.12 18.44 -3.39
N LEU A 187 0.25 18.40 -4.67
CA LEU A 187 -0.74 18.27 -5.71
C LEU A 187 -1.65 17.15 -5.20
N ASN A 188 -2.96 17.25 -5.42
CA ASN A 188 -3.88 16.13 -5.21
C ASN A 188 -3.54 14.97 -6.19
N ASP A 189 -2.28 14.53 -6.24
CA ASP A 189 -1.68 13.50 -7.05
C ASP A 189 -2.33 12.14 -6.83
N LYS A 190 -3.14 12.01 -5.78
CA LYS A 190 -3.86 10.80 -5.39
C LYS A 190 -5.35 11.08 -5.30
N PHE A 191 -5.99 11.12 -6.45
CA PHE A 191 -7.43 11.17 -6.53
C PHE A 191 -8.06 9.81 -6.14
N PRO A 192 -9.31 9.82 -5.64
CA PRO A 192 -10.15 8.64 -5.61
C PRO A 192 -10.09 7.87 -6.94
N MET A 193 -9.90 6.56 -6.88
CA MET A 193 -9.90 5.73 -8.09
C MET A 193 -11.25 5.85 -8.83
N PRO A 194 -11.29 6.31 -10.10
CA PRO A 194 -12.52 6.36 -10.88
C PRO A 194 -13.05 4.97 -11.23
N GLU A 195 -14.38 4.82 -11.30
CA GLU A 195 -15.05 3.54 -11.63
C GLU A 195 -14.59 2.98 -12.98
N LYS A 196 -14.46 3.87 -13.98
CA LYS A 196 -13.95 3.52 -15.31
C LYS A 196 -12.57 2.86 -15.27
N TYR A 197 -11.71 3.19 -14.30
CA TYR A 197 -10.39 2.55 -14.17
C TYR A 197 -10.52 1.18 -13.51
N ILE A 198 -11.40 1.04 -12.52
CA ILE A 198 -11.69 -0.26 -11.89
C ILE A 198 -12.24 -1.24 -12.95
N ALA A 199 -13.19 -0.80 -13.76
CA ALA A 199 -13.72 -1.60 -14.87
C ALA A 199 -12.62 -2.03 -15.85
N LYS A 200 -11.77 -1.10 -16.30
CA LYS A 200 -10.61 -1.41 -17.17
C LYS A 200 -9.66 -2.43 -16.55
N LEU A 201 -9.36 -2.30 -15.25
CA LEU A 201 -8.50 -3.24 -14.53
C LEU A 201 -9.12 -4.65 -14.49
N ARG A 202 -10.43 -4.77 -14.21
CA ARG A 202 -11.16 -6.05 -14.24
C ARG A 202 -11.11 -6.67 -15.64
N THR A 203 -11.38 -5.88 -16.68
CA THR A 203 -11.27 -6.34 -18.08
C THR A 203 -9.85 -6.80 -18.42
N ALA A 204 -8.81 -6.09 -17.97
CA ALA A 204 -7.42 -6.47 -18.20
C ALA A 204 -7.07 -7.80 -17.52
N VAL A 205 -7.60 -8.08 -16.32
CA VAL A 205 -7.43 -9.39 -15.66
C VAL A 205 -7.99 -10.51 -16.53
N TYR A 206 -9.20 -10.34 -17.05
CA TYR A 206 -9.84 -11.30 -17.95
C TYR A 206 -9.06 -11.50 -19.25
N GLN A 207 -8.73 -10.41 -19.95
CA GLN A 207 -8.01 -10.47 -21.22
C GLN A 207 -6.64 -11.15 -21.07
N ARG A 208 -5.93 -10.87 -19.96
CA ARG A 208 -4.66 -11.51 -19.65
C ARG A 208 -4.81 -13.02 -19.47
N HIS A 209 -5.83 -13.47 -18.74
CA HIS A 209 -6.12 -14.89 -18.56
C HIS A 209 -6.44 -15.55 -19.91
N HIS A 210 -7.39 -15.00 -20.66
CA HIS A 210 -7.85 -15.56 -21.93
C HIS A 210 -6.75 -15.61 -23.01
N LYS A 211 -5.93 -14.56 -23.13
CA LYS A 211 -4.79 -14.51 -24.05
C LYS A 211 -3.75 -15.58 -23.73
N LEU A 212 -3.51 -15.86 -22.45
CA LEU A 212 -2.56 -16.88 -22.02
C LEU A 212 -3.10 -18.28 -22.26
N ILE A 213 -4.38 -18.54 -21.98
CA ILE A 213 -5.02 -19.82 -22.27
C ILE A 213 -4.97 -20.16 -23.76
N LYS A 214 -5.33 -19.21 -24.64
CA LYS A 214 -5.28 -19.42 -26.11
C LYS A 214 -3.88 -19.73 -26.65
N ARG A 215 -2.82 -19.32 -25.94
CA ARG A 215 -1.42 -19.58 -26.29
C ARG A 215 -0.89 -20.90 -25.72
N THR A 216 -1.70 -21.66 -24.99
CA THR A 216 -1.28 -22.93 -24.36
C THR A 216 -1.47 -24.23 -25.19
N PRO A 217 -1.76 -24.26 -26.52
CA PRO A 217 -1.81 -25.54 -27.20
C PRO A 217 -0.38 -26.09 -27.39
N ARG A 218 -0.18 -27.35 -26.97
CA ARG A 218 0.96 -28.16 -27.40
C ARG A 218 0.67 -28.71 -28.81
N PRO A 219 1.70 -28.99 -29.63
CA PRO A 219 1.54 -29.65 -30.92
C PRO A 219 0.80 -31.01 -30.86
N ASN A 220 0.78 -31.67 -29.69
CA ASN A 220 0.29 -33.05 -29.53
C ASN A 220 -1.02 -33.17 -28.73
N GLY A 221 -1.83 -32.10 -28.59
CA GLY A 221 -3.15 -32.17 -27.92
C GLY A 221 -3.15 -32.36 -26.39
N SER A 222 -1.99 -32.53 -25.75
CA SER A 222 -1.85 -32.59 -24.28
C SER A 222 -2.04 -31.22 -23.63
N PHE A 223 -3.11 -31.05 -22.84
CA PHE A 223 -3.33 -29.86 -22.02
C PHE A 223 -2.32 -29.77 -20.87
N ASN A 224 -1.65 -28.61 -20.72
CA ASN A 224 -0.78 -28.36 -19.59
C ASN A 224 -1.62 -28.02 -18.34
N HIS A 225 -2.06 -29.06 -17.62
CA HIS A 225 -2.88 -28.96 -16.42
C HIS A 225 -2.28 -28.01 -15.37
N HIS A 226 -0.95 -27.96 -15.25
CA HIS A 226 -0.27 -27.01 -14.36
C HIS A 226 -0.53 -25.57 -14.79
N THR A 227 -0.35 -25.27 -16.07
CA THR A 227 -0.61 -23.92 -16.58
C THR A 227 -2.05 -23.53 -16.40
N VAL A 228 -3.01 -24.42 -16.64
CA VAL A 228 -4.44 -24.13 -16.42
C VAL A 228 -4.73 -23.83 -14.95
N ALA A 229 -4.30 -24.70 -14.02
CA ALA A 229 -4.48 -24.50 -12.59
C ALA A 229 -3.84 -23.19 -12.10
N THR A 230 -2.61 -22.91 -12.55
CA THR A 230 -1.92 -21.65 -12.24
C THR A 230 -2.64 -20.44 -12.82
N LEU A 231 -3.12 -20.49 -14.06
CA LEU A 231 -3.81 -19.36 -14.69
C LEU A 231 -5.15 -19.07 -14.00
N LYS A 232 -5.93 -20.11 -13.67
CA LYS A 232 -7.18 -20.00 -12.88
C LYS A 232 -6.92 -19.31 -11.54
N TYR A 233 -5.93 -19.79 -10.79
CA TYR A 233 -5.54 -19.18 -9.52
C TYR A 233 -5.10 -17.71 -9.69
N LEU A 234 -4.25 -17.42 -10.68
CA LEU A 234 -3.76 -16.06 -10.93
C LEU A 234 -4.87 -15.10 -11.37
N TYR A 235 -5.89 -15.58 -12.09
CA TYR A 235 -7.11 -14.81 -12.38
C TYR A 235 -7.82 -14.47 -11.08
N SER A 236 -8.15 -15.48 -10.28
CA SER A 236 -8.90 -15.34 -9.04
C SER A 236 -8.20 -14.43 -8.04
N ARG A 237 -6.88 -14.58 -7.87
CA ARG A 237 -6.03 -13.73 -7.01
C ARG A 237 -6.08 -12.25 -7.40
N ARG A 238 -6.06 -11.94 -8.70
CA ARG A 238 -6.12 -10.55 -9.19
C ARG A 238 -7.49 -9.94 -8.99
N MET A 239 -8.56 -10.68 -9.29
CA MET A 239 -9.93 -10.23 -9.03
C MET A 239 -10.16 -10.01 -7.53
N PHE A 240 -9.72 -10.95 -6.70
CA PHE A 240 -9.76 -10.83 -5.25
C PHE A 240 -9.03 -9.58 -4.75
N THR A 241 -7.85 -9.30 -5.27
CA THR A 241 -7.11 -8.06 -4.95
C THR A 241 -7.91 -6.81 -5.29
N ILE A 242 -8.49 -6.72 -6.49
CA ILE A 242 -9.31 -5.56 -6.90
C ILE A 242 -10.54 -5.43 -6.00
N ASN A 243 -11.26 -6.53 -5.73
CA ASN A 243 -12.45 -6.53 -4.89
C ASN A 243 -12.13 -6.08 -3.46
N MET A 244 -11.08 -6.65 -2.86
CA MET A 244 -10.65 -6.30 -1.50
C MET A 244 -10.21 -4.83 -1.38
N MET A 245 -9.44 -4.33 -2.35
CA MET A 245 -9.02 -2.93 -2.36
C MET A 245 -10.20 -1.98 -2.55
N THR A 246 -11.13 -2.33 -3.45
CA THR A 246 -12.32 -1.51 -3.78
C THR A 246 -13.29 -1.38 -2.60
N ASN A 247 -13.56 -2.51 -1.92
CA ASN A 247 -14.62 -2.58 -0.92
C ASN A 247 -14.16 -2.24 0.50
N PHE A 248 -12.86 -2.29 0.81
CA PHE A 248 -12.37 -2.04 2.17
C PHE A 248 -11.30 -0.95 2.26
N GLY A 249 -10.84 -0.40 1.12
CA GLY A 249 -9.86 0.69 1.11
C GLY A 249 -8.57 0.37 1.88
N LEU A 250 -8.19 -0.90 1.92
CA LEU A 250 -7.11 -1.40 2.75
C LEU A 250 -5.72 -1.00 2.22
N ARG A 251 -4.70 -1.04 3.08
CA ARG A 251 -3.32 -0.92 2.61
C ARG A 251 -2.85 -2.25 1.99
N PRO A 252 -1.97 -2.25 0.99
CA PRO A 252 -1.44 -3.49 0.40
C PRO A 252 -0.87 -4.46 1.45
N GLU A 253 -0.23 -3.95 2.50
CA GLU A 253 0.31 -4.75 3.62
C GLU A 253 -0.78 -5.36 4.51
N GLU A 254 -1.96 -4.73 4.56
CA GLU A 254 -3.11 -5.29 5.28
C GLU A 254 -3.70 -6.49 4.53
N LEU A 255 -3.59 -6.52 3.20
CA LEU A 255 -3.98 -7.69 2.38
C LEU A 255 -2.94 -8.81 2.47
N GLU A 256 -1.65 -8.47 2.42
CA GLU A 256 -0.55 -9.43 2.55
C GLU A 256 -0.61 -10.20 3.87
N GLU A 257 -0.86 -9.47 4.96
CA GLU A 257 -0.83 -10.02 6.33
C GLU A 257 -2.24 -10.34 6.87
N MET A 258 -3.24 -10.43 5.99
CA MET A 258 -4.59 -10.80 6.36
C MET A 258 -4.62 -12.24 6.94
N PRO A 259 -5.27 -12.46 8.10
CA PRO A 259 -5.28 -13.77 8.74
C PRO A 259 -6.12 -14.77 7.94
N LEU A 260 -5.50 -15.84 7.44
CA LEU A 260 -6.18 -16.85 6.63
C LEU A 260 -7.29 -17.55 7.43
N ASP A 261 -6.96 -18.05 8.61
CA ASP A 261 -7.86 -18.89 9.43
C ASP A 261 -9.18 -18.18 9.79
N GLU A 262 -9.14 -16.86 9.99
CA GLU A 262 -10.32 -16.04 10.30
C GLU A 262 -11.19 -15.70 9.08
N ASN A 263 -10.69 -15.92 7.86
CA ASN A 263 -11.31 -15.49 6.61
C ASN A 263 -11.63 -16.66 5.65
N LEU A 264 -11.43 -17.92 6.05
CA LEU A 264 -11.68 -19.08 5.15
C LEU A 264 -13.16 -19.27 4.77
N ASN A 265 -14.10 -18.87 5.64
CA ASN A 265 -15.53 -19.13 5.50
C ASN A 265 -16.34 -17.83 5.57
N ILE A 266 -16.13 -16.92 4.61
CA ILE A 266 -16.75 -15.59 4.61
C ILE A 266 -18.27 -15.66 4.45
N ILE A 267 -18.79 -16.65 3.72
CA ILE A 267 -20.24 -16.84 3.54
C ILE A 267 -20.94 -17.06 4.90
N ASN A 268 -20.32 -17.83 5.80
CA ASN A 268 -20.91 -18.14 7.10
C ASN A 268 -20.75 -16.98 8.09
N THR A 269 -19.61 -16.30 8.06
CA THR A 269 -19.31 -15.23 9.02
C THR A 269 -19.89 -13.88 8.60
N LEU A 270 -20.18 -13.71 7.31
CA LEU A 270 -20.51 -12.43 6.66
C LEU A 270 -19.58 -11.29 7.10
N ALA A 271 -18.31 -11.63 7.32
CA ALA A 271 -17.33 -10.69 7.81
C ALA A 271 -15.93 -11.00 7.27
N VAL A 272 -15.17 -9.92 7.05
CA VAL A 272 -13.76 -9.96 6.71
C VAL A 272 -12.95 -9.39 7.89
N VAL A 273 -11.91 -10.11 8.29
CA VAL A 273 -10.99 -9.69 9.35
C VAL A 273 -9.68 -9.18 8.75
N LEU A 274 -9.34 -7.93 9.04
CA LEU A 274 -8.14 -7.26 8.52
C LEU A 274 -7.22 -6.77 9.65
N PRO A 275 -5.89 -6.92 9.54
CA PRO A 275 -4.98 -6.31 10.50
C PRO A 275 -4.96 -4.78 10.33
N THR A 276 -4.70 -4.05 11.42
CA THR A 276 -4.58 -2.59 11.39
C THR A 276 -3.12 -2.16 11.44
N LYS A 277 -2.59 -1.65 10.31
CA LYS A 277 -1.14 -1.30 10.20
C LYS A 277 -0.79 0.13 10.62
N LYS A 278 -1.78 0.94 11.03
CA LYS A 278 -1.52 2.30 11.56
C LYS A 278 -1.21 2.32 13.06
N ILE A 279 -1.33 1.19 13.75
CA ILE A 279 -1.08 1.05 15.19
C ILE A 279 0.22 0.26 15.37
N ARG A 280 1.26 0.92 15.89
CA ARG A 280 2.64 0.43 15.88
C ARG A 280 2.98 -0.57 17.01
N HIS A 281 2.10 -0.70 18.01
CA HIS A 281 2.37 -1.45 19.25
C HIS A 281 1.39 -2.58 19.55
N GLN A 282 0.33 -2.74 18.75
CA GLN A 282 -0.66 -3.80 18.99
C GLN A 282 -1.23 -4.30 17.67
N SER A 283 -1.21 -5.62 17.48
CA SER A 283 -1.79 -6.35 16.35
C SER A 283 -3.31 -6.33 16.45
N ILE A 284 -3.92 -5.16 16.30
CA ILE A 284 -5.37 -5.03 16.37
C ILE A 284 -5.93 -5.39 15.00
N SER A 285 -6.73 -6.46 14.96
CA SER A 285 -7.56 -6.79 13.80
C SER A 285 -8.87 -6.02 13.87
N ARG A 286 -9.37 -5.58 12.72
CA ARG A 286 -10.71 -5.00 12.56
C ARG A 286 -11.59 -6.00 11.79
N ARG A 287 -12.82 -6.17 12.26
CA ARG A 287 -13.84 -7.01 11.62
C ARG A 287 -14.81 -6.10 10.87
N LEU A 288 -14.97 -6.34 9.57
CA LEU A 288 -15.84 -5.57 8.69
C LEU A 288 -16.94 -6.50 8.16
N THR A 289 -18.19 -6.09 8.33
CA THR A 289 -19.35 -6.83 7.81
C THR A 289 -19.42 -6.71 6.29
N VAL A 290 -19.89 -7.76 5.63
CA VAL A 290 -20.10 -7.81 4.18
C VAL A 290 -21.49 -8.27 3.84
N THR A 291 -21.99 -7.85 2.68
CA THR A 291 -23.23 -8.37 2.12
C THR A 291 -23.02 -9.78 1.59
N MET A 292 -24.10 -10.56 1.46
CA MET A 292 -24.03 -11.94 0.97
C MET A 292 -23.39 -12.03 -0.43
N GLY A 293 -23.74 -11.11 -1.34
CA GLY A 293 -23.14 -11.11 -2.69
C GLY A 293 -21.64 -10.86 -2.71
N LEU A 294 -21.16 -9.96 -1.86
CA LEU A 294 -19.73 -9.75 -1.68
C LEU A 294 -19.08 -10.98 -1.03
N ALA A 295 -19.72 -11.60 -0.04
CA ALA A 295 -19.24 -12.81 0.61
C ALA A 295 -19.04 -13.96 -0.40
N VAL A 296 -20.01 -14.22 -1.28
CA VAL A 296 -19.91 -15.23 -2.35
C VAL A 296 -18.73 -14.93 -3.28
N THR A 297 -18.60 -13.67 -3.71
CA THR A 297 -17.51 -13.25 -4.61
C THR A 297 -16.14 -13.43 -3.96
N LEU A 298 -16.01 -13.14 -2.67
CA LEU A 298 -14.75 -13.32 -1.94
C LEU A 298 -14.47 -14.80 -1.62
N GLN A 299 -15.50 -15.59 -1.31
CA GLN A 299 -15.36 -17.02 -1.02
C GLN A 299 -14.82 -17.79 -2.23
N ALA A 300 -15.28 -17.45 -3.44
CA ALA A 300 -14.81 -18.09 -4.66
C ALA A 300 -13.28 -18.00 -4.86
N TYR A 301 -12.62 -16.99 -4.27
CA TYR A 301 -11.15 -16.93 -4.24
C TYR A 301 -10.53 -18.00 -3.34
N PHE A 302 -11.09 -18.22 -2.15
CA PHE A 302 -10.58 -19.23 -1.21
C PHE A 302 -10.75 -20.63 -1.78
N ASP A 303 -11.86 -20.89 -2.47
CA ASP A 303 -12.11 -22.17 -3.13
C ASP A 303 -11.08 -22.43 -4.26
N ASP A 304 -10.84 -21.43 -5.13
CA ASP A 304 -9.82 -21.51 -6.19
C ASP A 304 -8.41 -21.65 -5.62
N ARG A 305 -8.13 -21.00 -4.50
CA ARG A 305 -6.85 -21.08 -3.79
C ARG A 305 -6.63 -22.49 -3.23
N ASP A 306 -7.64 -23.07 -2.60
CA ASP A 306 -7.57 -24.42 -2.03
C ASP A 306 -7.40 -25.47 -3.13
N GLU A 307 -8.11 -25.34 -4.25
CA GLU A 307 -7.90 -26.18 -5.44
C GLU A 307 -6.46 -26.08 -5.95
N PHE A 308 -5.92 -24.87 -6.05
CA PHE A 308 -4.54 -24.64 -6.49
C PHE A 308 -3.49 -25.23 -5.53
N ILE A 309 -3.69 -25.10 -4.22
CA ILE A 309 -2.78 -25.68 -3.22
C ILE A 309 -2.83 -27.21 -3.28
N LYS A 310 -4.03 -27.80 -3.33
CA LYS A 310 -4.22 -29.25 -3.50
C LYS A 310 -3.48 -29.73 -4.75
N TYR A 311 -3.64 -29.02 -5.87
CA TYR A 311 -2.91 -29.30 -7.11
C TYR A 311 -1.38 -29.32 -6.89
N LEU A 312 -0.82 -28.28 -6.27
CA LEU A 312 0.64 -28.18 -6.04
C LEU A 312 1.17 -29.28 -5.13
N ILE A 313 0.42 -29.65 -4.08
CA ILE A 313 0.78 -30.72 -3.15
C ILE A 313 0.75 -32.08 -3.85
N THR A 314 -0.34 -32.40 -4.57
CA THR A 314 -0.46 -33.66 -5.32
C THR A 314 0.67 -33.84 -6.34
N HIS A 315 1.15 -32.75 -6.93
CA HIS A 315 2.26 -32.76 -7.89
C HIS A 315 3.63 -32.53 -7.26
N LYS A 316 3.76 -32.63 -5.93
CA LYS A 316 5.01 -32.51 -5.15
C LYS A 316 5.78 -31.20 -5.39
N LYS A 317 5.08 -30.12 -5.79
CA LYS A 317 5.65 -28.78 -5.94
C LYS A 317 5.65 -27.99 -4.64
N LEU A 318 4.86 -28.44 -3.67
CA LEU A 318 4.71 -27.83 -2.36
C LEU A 318 4.58 -28.94 -1.31
N SER A 319 5.24 -28.77 -0.17
CA SER A 319 5.23 -29.78 0.90
C SER A 319 4.09 -29.56 1.90
N THR A 320 3.72 -28.31 2.15
CA THR A 320 2.71 -27.93 3.16
C THR A 320 1.84 -26.77 2.67
N SER A 321 0.62 -26.67 3.21
CA SER A 321 -0.28 -25.56 2.89
C SER A 321 0.25 -24.25 3.50
N PRO A 322 0.52 -23.20 2.70
CA PRO A 322 0.99 -21.93 3.21
C PRO A 322 -0.13 -21.20 3.95
N LYS A 323 0.20 -20.48 5.03
CA LYS A 323 -0.77 -19.68 5.81
C LYS A 323 -1.05 -18.29 5.21
N ASN A 324 -0.29 -17.87 4.20
CA ASN A 324 -0.50 -16.57 3.54
C ASN A 324 -1.69 -16.64 2.58
N ILE A 325 -2.52 -15.59 2.58
CA ILE A 325 -3.70 -15.54 1.72
C ILE A 325 -3.30 -15.46 0.25
N LEU A 326 -2.38 -14.55 -0.11
CA LEU A 326 -1.90 -14.38 -1.48
C LEU A 326 -0.62 -15.19 -1.70
N LEU A 327 -0.60 -16.01 -2.74
CA LEU A 327 0.51 -16.87 -3.13
C LEU A 327 0.97 -16.54 -4.54
N GLY A 328 2.22 -16.84 -4.86
CA GLY A 328 2.83 -16.80 -6.18
C GLY A 328 2.38 -17.96 -7.08
N LYS A 329 2.90 -17.99 -8.31
CA LYS A 329 2.63 -19.06 -9.30
C LYS A 329 3.16 -20.45 -8.87
N ASP A 330 4.06 -20.44 -7.90
CA ASP A 330 4.78 -21.56 -7.31
C ASP A 330 4.28 -21.89 -5.89
N GLY A 331 3.28 -21.17 -5.38
CA GLY A 331 2.78 -21.33 -4.02
C GLY A 331 3.57 -20.53 -2.96
N ALA A 332 4.62 -19.79 -3.34
CA ALA A 332 5.38 -18.97 -2.40
C ALA A 332 4.55 -17.75 -1.92
N PRO A 333 4.68 -17.28 -0.67
CA PRO A 333 3.97 -16.10 -0.19
C PRO A 333 4.20 -14.85 -1.05
N LEU A 334 3.13 -14.11 -1.35
CA LEU A 334 3.20 -12.86 -2.12
C LEU A 334 3.39 -11.66 -1.20
N ILE A 335 4.57 -11.03 -1.26
CA ILE A 335 4.88 -9.81 -0.48
C ILE A 335 4.30 -8.53 -1.11
N LYS A 336 4.11 -7.46 -0.33
CA LYS A 336 3.67 -6.12 -0.76
C LYS A 336 4.35 -5.63 -2.04
N ALA A 337 5.66 -5.77 -2.11
CA ALA A 337 6.44 -5.30 -3.27
C ALA A 337 6.06 -6.07 -4.55
N SER A 338 5.81 -7.37 -4.44
CA SER A 338 5.37 -8.22 -5.56
C SER A 338 3.93 -7.91 -5.95
N LEU A 339 3.05 -7.68 -4.96
CA LEU A 339 1.67 -7.25 -5.18
C LEU A 339 1.60 -5.91 -5.92
N THR A 340 2.39 -4.93 -5.48
CA THR A 340 2.45 -3.60 -6.12
C THR A 340 2.95 -3.70 -7.55
N LYS A 341 4.04 -4.44 -7.79
CA LYS A 341 4.57 -4.66 -9.15
C LYS A 341 3.59 -5.41 -10.05
N GLU A 342 2.81 -6.34 -9.51
CA GLU A 342 1.77 -6.99 -10.29
C GLU A 342 0.66 -6.01 -10.67
N PHE A 343 0.24 -5.16 -9.73
CA PHE A 343 -0.73 -4.12 -9.99
C PHE A 343 -0.25 -3.12 -11.05
N ASP A 344 1.03 -2.73 -11.01
CA ASP A 344 1.63 -1.86 -12.04
C ASP A 344 1.53 -2.50 -13.42
N ARG A 345 1.86 -3.79 -13.55
CA ARG A 345 1.72 -4.52 -14.83
C ARG A 345 0.28 -4.59 -15.29
N LEU A 346 -0.66 -4.73 -14.37
CA LEU A 346 -2.09 -4.72 -14.71
C LEU A 346 -2.54 -3.34 -15.20
N CYS A 347 -2.01 -2.25 -14.62
CA CYS A 347 -2.27 -0.90 -15.13
C CYS A 347 -1.72 -0.72 -16.56
N LEU A 348 -0.54 -1.28 -16.86
CA LEU A 348 -0.01 -1.32 -18.23
C LEU A 348 -0.96 -2.08 -19.17
N ASP A 349 -1.39 -3.29 -18.79
CA ASP A 349 -2.31 -4.10 -19.58
C ASP A 349 -3.66 -3.39 -19.81
N ALA A 350 -4.09 -2.56 -18.86
CA ALA A 350 -5.33 -1.78 -18.93
C ALA A 350 -5.20 -0.45 -19.72
N GLY A 351 -4.01 -0.11 -20.23
CA GLY A 351 -3.73 1.16 -20.89
C GLY A 351 -3.91 2.36 -19.95
N LEU A 352 -3.38 2.25 -18.73
CA LEU A 352 -3.40 3.28 -17.68
C LEU A 352 -1.99 3.75 -17.29
N ASP A 353 -1.00 3.50 -18.14
CA ASP A 353 0.43 3.77 -17.91
C ASP A 353 0.80 5.25 -18.03
N ASP A 354 -0.02 6.01 -18.75
CA ASP A 354 0.04 7.47 -18.87
C ASP A 354 -0.42 8.19 -17.59
N ARG A 355 -1.04 7.47 -16.65
CA ARG A 355 -1.68 8.01 -15.45
C ARG A 355 -1.02 7.48 -14.19
N LYS A 356 -1.04 8.28 -13.13
CA LYS A 356 -0.62 7.85 -11.77
C LYS A 356 -1.70 6.95 -11.16
N VAL A 357 -1.83 5.71 -11.63
CA VAL A 357 -2.75 4.70 -11.04
C VAL A 357 -1.98 3.81 -10.08
N CYS A 358 -2.43 3.74 -8.82
CA CYS A 358 -1.80 2.89 -7.80
C CYS A 358 -2.81 2.37 -6.79
N LEU A 359 -2.43 1.31 -6.06
CA LEU A 359 -3.27 0.69 -5.03
C LEU A 359 -3.78 1.69 -3.98
N SER A 360 -3.02 2.75 -3.66
CA SER A 360 -3.46 3.74 -2.68
C SER A 360 -4.69 4.54 -3.12
N MET A 361 -4.97 4.68 -4.42
CA MET A 361 -6.16 5.39 -4.90
C MET A 361 -7.48 4.68 -4.54
N PHE A 362 -7.47 3.35 -4.41
CA PHE A 362 -8.64 2.62 -3.90
C PHE A 362 -8.97 3.03 -2.47
N ARG A 363 -7.93 3.23 -1.64
CA ARG A 363 -8.09 3.73 -0.28
C ARG A 363 -8.66 5.16 -0.26
N HIS A 364 -8.18 6.05 -1.13
CA HIS A 364 -8.77 7.38 -1.29
C HIS A 364 -10.26 7.30 -1.67
N ARG A 365 -10.60 6.43 -2.63
CA ARG A 365 -11.99 6.20 -3.05
C ARG A 365 -12.86 5.72 -1.91
N PHE A 366 -12.45 4.66 -1.22
CA PHE A 366 -13.21 4.08 -0.13
C PHE A 366 -13.47 5.09 0.99
N ILE A 367 -12.43 5.77 1.48
CA ILE A 367 -12.56 6.75 2.57
C ILE A 367 -13.49 7.90 2.16
N SER A 368 -13.36 8.40 0.93
CA SER A 368 -14.21 9.49 0.46
C SER A 368 -15.68 9.07 0.38
N ARG A 369 -15.96 7.84 -0.08
CA ARG A 369 -17.32 7.28 -0.10
C ARG A 369 -17.89 7.11 1.31
N GLU A 370 -17.11 6.59 2.24
CA GLU A 370 -17.54 6.42 3.64
C GLU A 370 -17.87 7.78 4.29
N VAL A 371 -17.01 8.78 4.09
CA VAL A 371 -17.27 10.15 4.58
C VAL A 371 -18.54 10.72 3.94
N LYS A 372 -18.74 10.53 2.63
CA LYS A 372 -19.96 10.97 1.94
C LYS A 372 -21.21 10.30 2.53
N ALA A 373 -21.19 8.98 2.71
CA ALA A 373 -22.33 8.24 3.27
C ALA A 373 -22.67 8.72 4.70
N GLU A 374 -21.66 8.91 5.54
CA GLU A 374 -21.83 9.40 6.91
C GLU A 374 -22.35 10.85 6.97
N LEU A 375 -21.96 11.71 6.01
CA LEU A 375 -22.50 13.06 5.90
C LEU A 375 -23.97 13.06 5.47
N LEU A 376 -24.31 12.30 4.43
CA LEU A 376 -25.69 12.18 3.94
C LEU A 376 -26.65 11.69 5.04
N LEU A 377 -26.23 10.68 5.81
CA LEU A 377 -27.02 10.15 6.92
C LEU A 377 -27.34 11.21 7.98
N ARG A 378 -26.37 12.09 8.26
CA ARG A 378 -26.55 13.17 9.23
C ARG A 378 -27.40 14.30 8.67
N PHE A 379 -27.24 14.65 7.41
CA PHE A 379 -28.05 15.67 6.74
C PHE A 379 -29.51 15.24 6.61
N ARG A 380 -29.78 13.94 6.42
CA ARG A 380 -31.15 13.42 6.45
C ARG A 380 -31.81 13.60 7.81
N ASN A 381 -31.07 13.33 8.88
CA ASN A 381 -31.61 13.44 10.24
C ASN A 381 -31.70 14.90 10.70
N ASN A 382 -30.81 15.77 10.21
CA ASN A 382 -30.76 17.20 10.55
C ASN A 382 -30.37 18.02 9.30
N PRO A 383 -31.35 18.47 8.50
CA PRO A 383 -31.09 19.21 7.26
C PRO A 383 -30.31 20.53 7.47
N GLU A 384 -30.42 21.15 8.64
CA GLU A 384 -29.71 22.40 8.97
C GLU A 384 -28.17 22.26 8.93
N LEU A 385 -27.65 21.05 9.11
CA LEU A 385 -26.21 20.76 9.03
C LEU A 385 -25.64 20.91 7.61
N LEU A 386 -26.49 21.02 6.57
CA LEU A 386 -26.07 21.30 5.19
C LEU A 386 -25.43 22.69 5.05
N ALA A 387 -25.80 23.65 5.92
CA ALA A 387 -25.41 25.04 5.79
C ALA A 387 -23.93 25.29 6.14
N GLU A 388 -23.36 24.56 7.10
CA GLU A 388 -21.96 24.72 7.48
C GLU A 388 -21.33 23.44 8.03
N LEU A 389 -20.14 23.11 7.50
CA LEU A 389 -19.39 21.93 7.92
C LEU A 389 -18.52 22.23 9.14
N THR A 390 -19.18 22.38 10.29
CA THR A 390 -18.51 22.75 11.55
C THR A 390 -17.37 21.78 11.93
N PRO A 391 -16.34 22.24 12.65
CA PRO A 391 -15.26 21.37 13.13
C PRO A 391 -15.78 20.15 13.93
N ALA A 392 -16.85 20.33 14.71
CA ALA A 392 -17.50 19.26 15.46
C ALA A 392 -18.14 18.20 14.54
N LEU A 393 -18.84 18.62 13.48
CA LEU A 393 -19.38 17.70 12.48
C LEU A 393 -18.25 16.91 11.79
N ARG A 394 -17.17 17.60 11.42
CA ARG A 394 -15.99 16.98 10.81
C ARG A 394 -15.37 15.90 11.69
N GLU A 395 -15.26 16.18 12.98
CA GLU A 395 -14.71 15.23 13.93
C GLU A 395 -15.63 14.03 14.12
N ASN A 396 -16.94 14.26 14.30
CA ASN A 396 -17.93 13.21 14.49
C ASN A 396 -18.02 12.25 13.31
N VAL A 397 -18.02 12.76 12.07
CA VAL A 397 -17.99 11.94 10.86
C VAL A 397 -16.70 11.14 10.79
N ALA A 398 -15.55 11.77 11.03
CA ALA A 398 -14.28 11.08 10.99
C ALA A 398 -14.19 9.96 12.04
N ARG A 399 -14.74 10.14 13.24
CA ARG A 399 -14.81 9.10 14.28
C ARG A 399 -15.64 7.88 13.85
N ALA A 400 -16.70 8.06 13.07
CA ALA A 400 -17.50 6.95 12.53
C ALA A 400 -16.75 6.16 11.44
N VAL A 401 -15.93 6.83 10.63
CA VAL A 401 -15.15 6.21 9.54
C VAL A 401 -13.85 5.55 10.03
N MET A 402 -13.31 5.99 11.17
CA MET A 402 -12.05 5.52 11.74
C MET A 402 -12.00 3.99 11.98
N PRO A 403 -13.01 3.34 12.59
CA PRO A 403 -13.02 1.88 12.79
C PRO A 403 -12.93 1.09 11.47
N LYS A 404 -13.61 1.56 10.42
CA LYS A 404 -13.62 0.93 9.08
C LYS A 404 -12.24 1.00 8.41
N THR A 405 -11.52 2.09 8.64
CA THR A 405 -10.29 2.44 7.90
C THR A 405 -8.99 2.24 8.67
N GLY A 406 -9.07 1.95 9.98
CA GLY A 406 -7.91 1.75 10.85
C GLY A 406 -7.14 3.04 11.15
N HIS A 407 -7.80 4.20 11.14
CA HIS A 407 -7.19 5.48 11.48
C HIS A 407 -7.19 5.74 12.99
N ARG A 408 -6.13 6.39 13.49
CA ARG A 408 -6.00 6.75 14.93
C ARG A 408 -6.50 8.17 15.23
N ARG A 409 -6.45 9.05 14.24
CA ARG A 409 -6.65 10.49 14.40
C ARG A 409 -7.72 10.97 13.41
N PRO A 410 -8.79 11.66 13.87
CA PRO A 410 -9.87 12.16 13.01
C PRO A 410 -9.37 13.02 11.85
N GLU A 411 -8.38 13.89 12.10
CA GLU A 411 -7.83 14.84 11.14
C GLU A 411 -7.25 14.12 9.91
N SER A 412 -6.74 12.90 10.12
CA SER A 412 -6.12 12.13 9.04
C SER A 412 -7.10 11.56 8.01
N ILE A 413 -8.41 11.57 8.29
CA ILE A 413 -9.47 11.20 7.34
C ILE A 413 -9.66 12.29 6.29
N TRP A 414 -9.56 13.56 6.69
CA TRP A 414 -9.87 14.69 5.82
C TRP A 414 -8.86 14.90 4.68
N HIS A 415 -7.62 14.41 4.82
CA HIS A 415 -6.63 14.41 3.72
C HIS A 415 -7.05 13.59 2.49
N TYR A 416 -8.06 12.73 2.62
CA TYR A 416 -8.59 11.95 1.49
C TYR A 416 -9.76 12.66 0.80
N VAL A 417 -10.29 13.72 1.40
CA VAL A 417 -11.57 14.35 1.05
C VAL A 417 -11.30 15.78 0.60
N ASP A 418 -10.80 15.97 -0.62
CA ASP A 418 -10.41 17.31 -1.11
C ASP A 418 -10.88 17.67 -2.53
N GLU A 419 -11.76 16.87 -3.14
CA GLU A 419 -12.44 17.22 -4.41
C GLU A 419 -13.95 16.98 -4.41
N GLN A 420 -14.44 16.05 -3.58
CA GLN A 420 -15.83 15.60 -3.62
C GLN A 420 -16.82 16.54 -2.93
N TYR A 421 -16.39 17.64 -2.32
CA TYR A 421 -17.31 18.67 -1.84
C TYR A 421 -18.15 19.26 -2.96
N LYS A 422 -17.60 19.35 -4.19
CA LYS A 422 -18.38 19.77 -5.37
C LYS A 422 -19.51 18.79 -5.73
N LEU A 423 -19.41 17.52 -5.31
CA LEU A 423 -20.42 16.46 -5.50
C LEU A 423 -21.41 16.36 -4.32
N LEU A 424 -21.19 17.08 -3.22
CA LEU A 424 -22.11 17.16 -2.08
C LEU A 424 -23.20 18.22 -2.29
N ALA A 425 -23.00 19.15 -3.23
CA ALA A 425 -23.93 20.24 -3.54
C ALA A 425 -25.08 19.84 -4.50
N THR A 426 -25.09 18.61 -5.02
CA THR A 426 -26.22 18.07 -5.78
C THR A 426 -27.03 17.14 -4.87
N PRO A 427 -28.28 17.51 -4.52
CA PRO A 427 -29.17 16.66 -3.75
C PRO A 427 -29.67 15.53 -4.64
N ASP A 428 -28.85 14.51 -4.83
CA ASP A 428 -29.37 13.22 -5.31
C ASP A 428 -30.04 12.56 -4.10
N SER A 429 -31.35 12.68 -4.08
CA SER A 429 -32.24 11.91 -3.22
C SER A 429 -31.91 10.42 -3.32
N HIS A 430 -32.07 9.72 -2.18
CA HIS A 430 -32.19 8.27 -2.01
C HIS A 430 -30.94 7.52 -1.49
N GLU A 431 -30.74 7.58 -0.18
CA GLU A 431 -29.88 6.64 0.56
C GLU A 431 -30.31 5.17 0.42
N ALA A 432 -31.62 4.91 0.33
CA ALA A 432 -32.14 3.58 0.06
C ALA A 432 -31.69 3.08 -1.32
N LEU A 433 -31.73 3.95 -2.34
CA LEU A 433 -31.21 3.62 -3.67
C LEU A 433 -29.70 3.51 -3.68
N GLN A 434 -28.93 4.15 -2.78
CA GLN A 434 -27.47 4.01 -2.81
C GLN A 434 -27.01 2.66 -2.23
N SER A 435 -27.62 2.17 -1.14
CA SER A 435 -27.37 0.80 -0.66
C SER A 435 -27.89 -0.23 -1.67
N ILE A 436 -29.06 0.00 -2.25
CA ILE A 436 -29.60 -0.88 -3.30
C ILE A 436 -28.73 -0.83 -4.55
N LYS A 437 -28.21 0.34 -4.94
CA LYS A 437 -27.30 0.52 -6.07
C LYS A 437 -25.95 -0.13 -5.81
N ASP A 438 -25.43 -0.04 -4.59
CA ASP A 438 -24.21 -0.75 -4.20
C ASP A 438 -24.45 -2.27 -4.22
N ASP A 439 -25.59 -2.75 -3.71
CA ASP A 439 -26.00 -4.15 -3.79
C ASP A 439 -26.14 -4.61 -5.25
N LEU A 440 -26.81 -3.83 -6.09
CA LEU A 440 -27.06 -4.11 -7.51
C LEU A 440 -25.76 -4.04 -8.32
N GLU A 441 -24.85 -3.13 -7.99
CA GLU A 441 -23.52 -3.05 -8.58
C GLU A 441 -22.63 -4.21 -8.11
N HIS A 442 -22.76 -4.67 -6.86
CA HIS A 442 -22.15 -5.91 -6.39
C HIS A 442 -22.72 -7.13 -7.09
N THR A 443 -24.03 -7.25 -7.26
CA THR A 443 -24.70 -8.32 -8.01
C THR A 443 -24.26 -8.30 -9.47
N LYS A 444 -24.20 -7.13 -10.10
CA LYS A 444 -23.70 -6.97 -11.48
C LYS A 444 -22.24 -7.41 -11.59
N ASN A 445 -21.37 -6.95 -10.70
CA ASN A 445 -19.97 -7.35 -10.69
C ASN A 445 -19.79 -8.85 -10.44
N ALA A 446 -20.65 -9.45 -9.60
CA ALA A 446 -20.69 -10.89 -9.36
C ALA A 446 -21.18 -11.66 -10.59
N LEU A 447 -22.23 -11.18 -11.28
CA LEU A 447 -22.71 -11.74 -12.55
C LEU A 447 -21.62 -11.70 -13.62
N GLU A 448 -20.94 -10.56 -13.76
CA GLU A 448 -19.82 -10.41 -14.68
C GLU A 448 -18.70 -11.40 -14.35
N ASP A 449 -18.28 -11.48 -13.09
CA ASP A 449 -17.24 -12.43 -12.67
C ASP A 449 -17.66 -13.89 -12.89
N LEU A 450 -18.94 -14.24 -12.66
CA LEU A 450 -19.47 -15.57 -12.91
C LEU A 450 -19.57 -15.91 -14.39
N THR A 451 -19.98 -14.95 -15.21
CA THR A 451 -19.96 -15.08 -16.68
C THR A 451 -18.53 -15.35 -17.16
N PHE A 452 -17.55 -14.67 -16.57
CA PHE A 452 -16.14 -14.92 -16.88
C PHE A 452 -15.66 -16.28 -16.37
N ARG A 453 -16.07 -16.71 -15.17
CA ARG A 453 -15.72 -18.01 -14.57
C ARG A 453 -16.34 -19.20 -15.28
N GLN A 454 -17.51 -19.05 -15.91
CA GLN A 454 -18.14 -20.12 -16.71
C GLN A 454 -17.20 -20.70 -17.78
N HIS A 455 -16.21 -19.92 -18.23
CA HIS A 455 -15.24 -20.36 -19.23
C HIS A 455 -14.22 -21.39 -18.72
N PHE A 456 -14.13 -21.61 -17.40
CA PHE A 456 -13.13 -22.52 -16.81
C PHE A 456 -13.58 -23.24 -15.52
N ASN A 457 -14.81 -23.01 -15.04
CA ASN A 457 -15.41 -23.78 -13.95
C ASN A 457 -16.19 -25.00 -14.49
N THR A 458 -16.38 -26.01 -13.64
CA THR A 458 -17.25 -27.14 -13.98
C THR A 458 -18.72 -26.70 -13.99
N LYS A 459 -19.57 -27.48 -14.68
CA LYS A 459 -21.02 -27.22 -14.71
C LYS A 459 -21.60 -27.14 -13.29
N ASP A 460 -21.23 -28.08 -12.41
CA ASP A 460 -21.74 -28.13 -11.03
C ASP A 460 -21.34 -26.91 -10.19
N GLN A 461 -20.10 -26.44 -10.31
CA GLN A 461 -19.63 -25.22 -9.64
C GLN A 461 -20.40 -23.99 -10.14
N THR A 462 -20.68 -23.94 -11.44
CA THR A 462 -21.43 -22.82 -12.04
C THR A 462 -22.89 -22.82 -11.58
N THR A 463 -23.52 -23.99 -11.48
CA THR A 463 -24.90 -24.14 -10.99
C THR A 463 -25.06 -23.69 -9.54
N SER A 464 -24.15 -24.13 -8.65
CA SER A 464 -24.18 -23.73 -7.24
C SER A 464 -24.01 -22.21 -7.05
N HIS A 465 -23.12 -21.58 -7.81
CA HIS A 465 -22.99 -20.12 -7.78
C HIS A 465 -24.24 -19.42 -8.30
N LEU A 466 -24.87 -19.91 -9.38
CA LEU A 466 -26.10 -19.36 -9.94
C LEU A 466 -27.29 -19.47 -8.96
N GLU A 467 -27.37 -20.54 -8.17
CA GLU A 467 -28.38 -20.67 -7.11
C GLU A 467 -28.18 -19.62 -6.01
N GLY A 468 -26.95 -19.42 -5.55
CA GLY A 468 -26.63 -18.36 -4.59
C GLY A 468 -26.98 -16.95 -5.11
N MET A 469 -26.79 -16.71 -6.41
CA MET A 469 -27.19 -15.45 -7.05
C MET A 469 -28.70 -15.27 -7.13
N ARG A 470 -29.44 -16.32 -7.48
CA ARG A 470 -30.91 -16.27 -7.54
C ARG A 470 -31.50 -15.94 -6.18
N GLN A 471 -30.92 -16.48 -5.11
CA GLN A 471 -31.31 -16.12 -3.75
C GLN A 471 -31.01 -14.63 -3.47
N MET A 472 -29.84 -14.13 -3.87
CA MET A 472 -29.49 -12.71 -3.71
C MET A 472 -30.46 -11.76 -4.44
N ILE A 473 -30.87 -12.10 -5.67
CA ILE A 473 -31.82 -11.29 -6.44
C ILE A 473 -33.17 -11.23 -5.72
N ARG A 474 -33.66 -12.37 -5.21
CA ARG A 474 -34.90 -12.43 -4.41
C ARG A 474 -34.81 -11.57 -3.15
N ASP A 475 -33.70 -11.65 -2.42
CA ASP A 475 -33.52 -10.85 -1.20
C ASP A 475 -33.48 -9.34 -1.50
N ILE A 476 -32.95 -8.94 -2.66
CA ILE A 476 -32.97 -7.54 -3.13
C ILE A 476 -34.39 -7.12 -3.52
N GLU A 477 -35.12 -7.96 -4.25
CA GLU A 477 -36.51 -7.72 -4.64
C GLU A 477 -37.42 -7.53 -3.43
N GLU A 478 -37.28 -8.38 -2.40
CA GLU A 478 -38.05 -8.28 -1.16
C GLU A 478 -37.76 -6.97 -0.40
N ARG A 479 -36.50 -6.53 -0.36
CA ARG A 479 -36.10 -5.27 0.28
C ARG A 479 -36.55 -4.04 -0.50
N LEU A 480 -36.52 -4.09 -1.83
CA LEU A 480 -37.08 -3.05 -2.71
C LEU A 480 -38.58 -2.92 -2.48
N TYR A 481 -39.30 -4.04 -2.47
CA TYR A 481 -40.74 -4.08 -2.22
C TYR A 481 -41.12 -3.54 -0.83
N ALA A 482 -40.31 -3.84 0.18
CA ALA A 482 -40.50 -3.29 1.53
C ALA A 482 -40.21 -1.78 1.61
N ALA A 483 -39.31 -1.26 0.78
CA ALA A 483 -38.97 0.17 0.71
C ALA A 483 -40.00 1.00 -0.07
N GLU A 484 -40.72 0.39 -1.02
CA GLU A 484 -41.76 1.05 -1.83
C GLU A 484 -43.14 1.11 -1.15
N LYS A 485 -43.37 0.37 -0.06
CA LYS A 485 -44.62 0.51 0.71
C LYS A 485 -44.72 1.93 1.29
N PRO A 486 -45.74 2.73 0.92
CA PRO A 486 -45.98 4.00 1.59
C PRO A 486 -46.25 3.69 3.06
N ARG A 487 -45.55 4.38 3.97
CA ARG A 487 -45.97 4.40 5.39
C ARG A 487 -47.39 4.94 5.39
N GLY A 488 -48.35 4.05 5.63
CA GLY A 488 -49.74 4.43 5.79
C GLY A 488 -49.83 5.59 6.76
N ARG A 489 -50.59 6.62 6.39
CA ARG A 489 -51.12 7.56 7.37
C ARG A 489 -51.90 6.71 8.38
N ASP A 490 -51.36 6.57 9.57
CA ASP A 490 -52.20 6.30 10.74
C ASP A 490 -53.00 7.59 10.94
N ASP A 491 -54.19 7.59 10.33
CA ASP A 491 -55.23 8.54 10.66
C ASP A 491 -55.68 8.25 12.10
N THR A 492 -55.64 9.32 12.88
CA THR A 492 -56.20 9.48 14.22
C THR A 492 -57.72 9.27 14.20
N PRO A 493 -58.33 8.96 15.36
CA PRO A 493 -58.62 10.01 16.35
C PRO A 493 -57.70 9.97 17.58
#